data_AF-X1AWF2-F1
#
_entry.id   AF-X1AWF2-F1
#
_cell.length_a   1.000
_cell.length_b   1.000
_cell.length_c   1.000
_cell.angle_alpha   90.00
_cell.angle_beta   90.00
_cell.angle_gamma   90.00
#
_symmetry.space_group_name_H-M   'P 1'
#
loop_
_entity.id
_entity.type
_entity.pdbx_description
1 polymer ?
#
loop_
_entity_poly.entity_id
_entity_poly.type
_entity_poly.pdbx_seq_one_letter_code
_entity_poly.pdbx_strand_id
1 'polypeptide(L)'
;HTTFGLGNHTISTERWQYIHYFDGSAELYDLHKDPNEFVNLANDPEFAGTKTKLRQYLPEEPQWKYYVRYHNYKAVVPADGSAMKLFDLAYRNDVNEQKNIAKDYPEVVSKVENWLTENPPGTKYLTMAD
;
A
#
# COMPACT_ATOMS: atom_id res chain seq x y z
N HIS A 1 -10.17 -3.98 -11.97
CA HIS A 1 -9.05 -3.82 -11.02
C HIS A 1 -8.28 -5.12 -10.97
N THR A 2 -7.01 -5.07 -10.57
CA THR A 2 -6.18 -6.25 -10.30
C THR A 2 -5.42 -6.03 -9.00
N THR A 3 -5.41 -7.03 -8.12
CA THR A 3 -4.63 -7.02 -6.88
C THR A 3 -3.35 -7.83 -7.11
N PHE A 4 -2.21 -7.26 -6.73
CA PHE A 4 -0.89 -7.91 -6.89
C PHE A 4 -0.11 -8.03 -5.57
N GLY A 5 -0.76 -7.73 -4.46
CA GLY A 5 -0.29 -7.92 -3.08
C GLY A 5 -1.30 -7.29 -2.10
N LEU A 6 -1.16 -7.58 -0.81
CA LEU A 6 -2.01 -7.01 0.25
C LEU A 6 -1.92 -5.48 0.23
N GLY A 7 -3.05 -4.82 0.01
CA GLY A 7 -3.13 -3.35 -0.12
C GLY A 7 -2.57 -2.78 -1.43
N ASN A 8 -2.13 -3.63 -2.36
CA ASN A 8 -1.53 -3.26 -3.63
C ASN A 8 -2.47 -3.60 -4.79
N HIS A 9 -2.92 -2.57 -5.51
CA HIS A 9 -3.98 -2.69 -6.51
C HIS A 9 -3.67 -1.85 -7.75
N THR A 10 -4.15 -2.27 -8.91
CA THR A 10 -4.12 -1.47 -10.14
C THR A 10 -5.51 -1.37 -10.79
N ILE A 11 -5.77 -0.22 -11.41
CA ILE A 11 -6.92 0.07 -12.26
C ILE A 11 -6.39 0.40 -13.66
N SER A 12 -6.65 -0.50 -14.60
CA SER A 12 -6.35 -0.32 -16.02
C SER A 12 -7.62 0.03 -16.78
N THR A 13 -7.53 1.05 -17.62
CA THR A 13 -8.57 1.47 -18.58
C THR A 13 -7.90 1.66 -19.95
N GLU A 14 -8.67 2.00 -20.99
CA GLU A 14 -8.10 2.30 -22.31
C GLU A 14 -7.05 3.43 -22.26
N ARG A 15 -7.30 4.46 -21.44
CA ARG A 15 -6.45 5.64 -21.36
C ARG A 15 -5.53 5.69 -20.14
N TRP A 16 -5.92 5.07 -19.03
CA TRP A 16 -5.24 5.26 -17.75
C TRP A 16 -4.76 3.94 -17.16
N GLN A 17 -3.53 3.94 -16.68
CA GLN A 17 -3.01 2.99 -15.70
C GLN A 17 -2.88 3.71 -14.36
N TYR A 18 -3.56 3.22 -13.33
CA TYR A 18 -3.44 3.72 -11.96
C TYR A 18 -3.03 2.61 -11.01
N ILE A 19 -1.91 2.80 -10.30
CA ILE A 19 -1.38 1.85 -9.33
C ILE A 19 -1.47 2.48 -7.94
N HIS A 20 -2.05 1.75 -6.99
CA HIS A 20 -2.14 2.15 -5.59
C HIS A 20 -1.38 1.14 -4.73
N TYR A 21 -0.41 1.61 -3.96
CA TYR A 21 0.38 0.78 -3.08
C TYR A 21 -0.15 0.79 -1.64
N PHE A 22 0.20 -0.25 -0.89
CA PHE A 22 -0.23 -0.47 0.49
C PHE A 22 0.20 0.64 1.46
N ASP A 23 1.23 1.40 1.12
CA ASP A 23 1.77 2.49 1.92
C ASP A 23 1.10 3.84 1.61
N GLY A 24 0.17 3.85 0.65
CA GLY A 24 -0.62 5.01 0.24
C GLY A 24 -0.02 5.78 -0.92
N SER A 25 1.20 5.42 -1.34
CA SER A 25 1.78 5.94 -2.58
C SER A 25 1.01 5.43 -3.79
N ALA A 26 1.17 6.13 -4.92
CA ALA A 26 0.48 5.79 -6.14
C ALA A 26 1.26 6.20 -7.39
N GLU A 27 0.94 5.56 -8.50
CA GLU A 27 1.39 5.91 -9.84
C GLU A 27 0.18 6.11 -10.75
N LEU A 28 0.30 7.02 -11.72
CA LEU A 28 -0.73 7.32 -12.70
C LEU A 28 -0.09 7.62 -14.06
N TYR A 29 -0.51 6.91 -15.10
CA TYR A 29 0.01 7.06 -16.45
C TYR A 29 -1.13 7.30 -17.46
N ASP A 30 -0.95 8.26 -18.37
CA ASP A 30 -1.84 8.52 -19.51
C ASP A 30 -1.35 7.71 -20.72
N LEU A 31 -1.88 6.51 -20.92
CA LEU A 31 -1.46 5.56 -21.95
C LEU A 31 -1.65 6.09 -23.38
N HIS A 32 -2.51 7.10 -23.58
CA HIS A 32 -2.65 7.73 -24.90
C HIS A 32 -1.47 8.65 -25.24
N LYS A 33 -0.86 9.28 -24.22
CA LYS A 33 0.28 10.19 -24.39
C LYS A 33 1.62 9.49 -24.14
N ASP A 34 1.61 8.49 -23.26
CA ASP A 34 2.76 7.78 -22.75
C ASP A 34 2.44 6.27 -22.66
N PRO A 35 2.35 5.58 -23.81
CA PRO A 35 2.03 4.15 -23.86
C PRO A 35 3.09 3.25 -23.20
N ASN A 36 4.26 3.81 -22.85
CA ASN A 36 5.35 3.09 -22.20
C ASN A 36 5.48 3.45 -20.71
N GLU A 37 4.56 4.23 -20.14
CA GLU A 37 4.46 4.49 -18.70
C GLU A 37 5.73 5.09 -18.05
N PHE A 38 6.40 6.01 -18.76
CA PHE A 38 7.60 6.67 -18.28
C PHE A 38 7.34 7.82 -17.30
N VAL A 39 6.23 8.54 -17.44
CA VAL A 39 5.94 9.75 -16.67
C VAL A 39 4.83 9.49 -15.66
N ASN A 40 5.20 9.37 -14.38
CA ASN A 40 4.23 9.25 -13.29
C ASN A 40 3.56 10.61 -12.99
N LEU A 41 2.25 10.68 -13.22
CA LEU A 41 1.38 11.85 -13.02
C LEU A 41 0.68 11.89 -11.66
N ALA A 42 0.92 10.93 -10.76
CA ALA A 42 0.13 10.78 -9.54
C ALA A 42 0.22 11.97 -8.55
N ASN A 43 1.31 12.73 -8.63
CA ASN A 43 1.57 13.91 -7.80
C ASN A 43 1.31 15.23 -8.53
N ASP A 44 0.91 15.18 -9.80
CA ASP A 44 0.56 16.37 -10.56
C ASP A 44 -0.87 16.82 -10.20
N PRO A 45 -1.06 18.05 -9.69
CA PRO A 45 -2.37 18.59 -9.34
C PRO A 45 -3.39 18.60 -10.49
N GLU A 46 -2.93 18.72 -11.75
CA GLU A 46 -3.81 18.69 -12.93
C GLU A 46 -4.59 17.37 -13.01
N PHE A 47 -3.99 16.27 -12.57
CA PHE A 47 -4.57 14.93 -12.66
C PHE A 47 -5.19 14.44 -11.34
N ALA A 48 -5.28 15.29 -10.31
CA ALA A 48 -5.88 14.93 -9.02
C ALA A 48 -7.32 14.42 -9.14
N GLY A 49 -8.11 15.01 -10.05
CA GLY A 49 -9.47 14.57 -10.36
C GLY A 49 -9.52 13.17 -10.99
N THR A 50 -8.61 12.87 -11.91
CA THR A 50 -8.47 11.54 -12.53
C THR A 50 -8.07 10.50 -11.49
N LYS A 51 -7.06 10.80 -10.67
CA LYS A 51 -6.62 9.93 -9.58
C LYS A 51 -7.77 9.61 -8.62
N THR A 52 -8.55 10.63 -8.24
CA THR A 52 -9.69 10.47 -7.33
C THR A 52 -10.78 9.58 -7.93
N LYS A 53 -11.11 9.76 -9.22
CA LYS A 53 -12.09 8.91 -9.93
C LYS A 53 -11.61 7.46 -10.00
N LEU A 54 -10.35 7.22 -10.39
CA LEU A 54 -9.82 5.87 -10.52
C LEU A 54 -9.74 5.15 -9.16
N ARG A 55 -9.41 5.88 -8.09
CA ARG A 55 -9.37 5.35 -6.73
C ARG A 55 -10.70 4.74 -6.26
N GLN A 56 -11.84 5.21 -6.77
CA GLN A 56 -13.17 4.66 -6.42
C GLN A 56 -13.38 3.22 -6.88
N TYR A 57 -12.58 2.74 -7.84
CA TYR A 57 -12.67 1.38 -8.36
C TYR A 57 -11.73 0.39 -7.65
N LEU A 58 -10.97 0.86 -6.65
CA LEU A 58 -10.18 -0.02 -5.79
C LEU A 58 -11.12 -0.90 -4.96
N PRO A 59 -10.76 -2.19 -4.73
CA PRO A 59 -11.56 -3.04 -3.86
C PRO A 59 -11.50 -2.54 -2.41
N GLU A 60 -12.57 -2.74 -1.67
CA GLU A 60 -12.56 -2.57 -0.21
C GLU A 60 -11.87 -3.77 0.45
N GLU A 61 -11.14 -3.50 1.53
CA GLU A 61 -10.47 -4.53 2.32
C GLU A 61 -10.81 -4.37 3.82
N PRO A 62 -12.08 -4.58 4.23
CA PRO A 62 -12.54 -4.32 5.59
C PRO A 62 -11.86 -5.20 6.64
N GLN A 63 -11.27 -6.33 6.26
CA GLN A 63 -10.53 -7.22 7.13
C GLN A 63 -9.22 -6.63 7.65
N TRP A 64 -8.69 -5.58 7.01
CA TRP A 64 -7.46 -4.92 7.42
C TRP A 64 -7.75 -3.53 7.95
N LYS A 65 -7.26 -3.24 9.16
CA LYS A 65 -7.34 -1.93 9.81
C LYS A 65 -6.30 -0.96 9.25
N TYR A 66 -5.04 -1.41 9.19
CA TYR A 66 -3.91 -0.62 8.71
C TYR A 66 -2.93 -1.47 7.90
N TYR A 67 -2.29 -0.80 6.95
CA TYR A 67 -1.07 -1.21 6.29
C TYR A 67 0.01 -0.20 6.64
N VAL A 68 1.15 -0.66 7.16
CA VAL A 68 2.25 0.20 7.58
C VAL A 68 3.53 -0.24 6.89
N ARG A 69 4.13 0.65 6.11
CA ARG A 69 5.52 0.53 5.69
C ARG A 69 6.43 1.02 6.81
N TYR A 70 7.38 0.19 7.21
CA TYR A 70 8.48 0.59 8.08
C TYR A 70 9.79 0.00 7.56
N HIS A 71 10.67 0.84 7.01
CA HIS A 71 11.86 0.38 6.25
C HIS A 71 11.48 -0.66 5.20
N ASN A 72 12.08 -1.85 5.27
CA ASN A 72 11.80 -2.98 4.39
C ASN A 72 10.57 -3.78 4.82
N TYR A 73 9.92 -3.45 5.92
CA TYR A 73 8.80 -4.22 6.43
C TYR A 73 7.44 -3.68 5.95
N LYS A 74 6.54 -4.62 5.65
CA LYS A 74 5.10 -4.39 5.59
C LYS A 74 4.46 -5.00 6.83
N ALA A 75 3.92 -4.15 7.70
CA ALA A 75 3.04 -4.55 8.77
C ALA A 75 1.58 -4.45 8.31
N VAL A 76 0.80 -5.49 8.60
CA VAL A 76 -0.64 -5.57 8.30
C VAL A 76 -1.38 -5.80 9.60
N VAL A 77 -2.24 -4.85 9.96
CA VAL A 77 -3.02 -4.86 11.20
C VAL A 77 -4.43 -5.37 10.88
N PRO A 78 -4.85 -6.54 11.39
CA PRO A 78 -6.21 -7.04 11.25
C PRO A 78 -7.26 -6.10 11.90
N ALA A 79 -8.43 -6.00 11.28
CA ALA A 79 -9.56 -5.21 11.82
C ALA A 79 -10.28 -5.89 12.98
N ASP A 80 -10.14 -7.22 13.12
CA ASP A 80 -10.76 -8.04 14.16
C ASP A 80 -9.97 -8.05 15.48
N GLY A 81 -8.83 -7.35 15.54
CA GLY A 81 -7.94 -7.33 16.71
C GLY A 81 -6.99 -8.52 16.80
N SER A 82 -6.95 -9.39 15.78
CA SER A 82 -5.93 -10.44 15.67
C SER A 82 -4.52 -9.84 15.61
N ALA A 83 -3.52 -10.66 15.98
CA ALA A 83 -2.12 -10.24 15.99
C ALA A 83 -1.66 -9.70 14.62
N MET A 84 -0.85 -8.64 14.67
CA MET A 84 -0.23 -8.03 13.49
C MET A 84 0.56 -9.07 12.69
N LYS A 85 0.45 -8.99 11.36
CA LYS A 85 1.31 -9.74 10.45
C LYS A 85 2.44 -8.84 9.98
N LEU A 86 3.64 -9.39 9.88
CA LEU A 86 4.82 -8.67 9.41
C LEU A 86 5.44 -9.44 8.24
N PHE A 87 5.83 -8.72 7.20
CA PHE A 87 6.47 -9.26 6.01
C PHE A 87 7.71 -8.44 5.68
N ASP A 88 8.82 -9.11 5.37
CA ASP A 88 10.06 -8.47 4.89
C ASP A 88 10.02 -8.38 3.35
N LEU A 89 10.19 -7.16 2.82
CA LEU A 89 10.15 -6.83 1.40
C LEU A 89 11.54 -6.68 0.77
N ALA A 90 12.63 -6.90 1.53
CA ALA A 90 13.99 -6.81 1.02
C ALA A 90 14.33 -7.92 0.01
N TYR A 91 13.69 -9.09 0.13
CA TYR A 91 13.95 -10.25 -0.71
C TYR A 91 13.02 -10.28 -1.93
N ARG A 92 13.45 -9.62 -3.02
CA ARG A 92 12.70 -9.53 -4.30
C ARG A 92 12.45 -10.87 -5.03
N ASN A 93 13.03 -11.98 -4.57
CA ASN A 93 13.05 -13.26 -5.30
C ASN A 93 12.11 -14.34 -4.74
N ASP A 94 11.49 -14.14 -3.58
CA ASP A 94 10.41 -15.01 -3.11
C ASP A 94 9.14 -14.19 -3.01
N VAL A 95 8.01 -14.81 -3.34
CA VAL A 95 6.69 -14.19 -3.42
C VAL A 95 6.42 -13.37 -2.16
N ASN A 96 6.58 -12.04 -2.29
CA ASN A 96 6.40 -11.08 -1.21
C ASN A 96 5.08 -11.39 -0.49
N GLU A 97 5.11 -11.45 0.84
CA GLU A 97 3.95 -11.67 1.73
C GLU A 97 3.52 -13.14 1.99
N GLN A 98 4.29 -14.16 1.60
CA GLN A 98 3.94 -15.55 1.97
C GLN A 98 4.25 -15.92 3.43
N LYS A 99 5.37 -15.44 3.98
CA LYS A 99 5.80 -15.79 5.35
C LYS A 99 5.53 -14.64 6.31
N ASN A 100 4.63 -14.86 7.28
CA ASN A 100 4.49 -13.98 8.42
C ASN A 100 5.70 -14.15 9.35
N ILE A 101 6.51 -13.10 9.50
CA ILE A 101 7.73 -13.05 10.31
C ILE A 101 7.54 -12.27 11.62
N ALA A 102 6.31 -11.92 12.01
CA ALA A 102 6.05 -11.13 13.21
C ALA A 102 6.65 -11.74 14.50
N LYS A 103 6.72 -13.07 14.59
CA LYS A 103 7.35 -13.78 15.72
C LYS A 103 8.88 -13.72 15.69
N ASP A 104 9.47 -13.58 14.50
CA ASP A 104 10.92 -13.53 14.31
C ASP A 104 11.46 -12.12 14.65
N TYR A 105 10.60 -11.09 14.59
CA TYR A 105 10.95 -9.67 14.82
C TYR A 105 9.94 -8.95 15.75
N PRO A 106 9.79 -9.39 17.01
CA PRO A 106 8.83 -8.81 17.95
C PRO A 106 9.10 -7.32 18.23
N GLU A 107 10.37 -6.87 18.17
CA GLU A 107 10.76 -5.47 18.36
C GLU A 107 10.20 -4.56 17.25
N VAL A 108 10.12 -5.05 16.02
CA VAL A 108 9.52 -4.32 14.90
C VAL A 108 8.01 -4.19 15.10
N VAL A 109 7.37 -5.28 15.53
CA VAL A 109 5.93 -5.28 15.84
C VAL A 109 5.62 -4.26 16.93
N SER A 110 6.33 -4.31 18.07
CA SER A 110 6.14 -3.37 19.17
C SER A 110 6.38 -1.92 18.75
N LYS A 111 7.37 -1.66 17.89
CA LYS A 111 7.63 -0.30 17.39
C LYS A 111 6.46 0.23 16.57
N VAL A 112 5.89 -0.59 15.67
CA VAL A 112 4.73 -0.21 14.87
C VAL A 112 3.48 -0.04 15.72
N GLU A 113 3.24 -0.91 16.70
CA GLU A 113 2.10 -0.81 17.62
C GLU A 113 2.15 0.48 18.44
N ASN A 114 3.30 0.78 19.06
CA ASN A 114 3.50 2.00 19.84
C ASN A 114 3.27 3.25 18.98
N TRP A 115 3.83 3.27 17.77
CA TRP A 115 3.65 4.39 16.86
C TRP A 115 2.17 4.62 16.47
N LEU A 116 1.41 3.54 16.20
CA LEU A 116 -0.02 3.62 15.90
C LEU A 116 -0.84 4.11 17.10
N THR A 117 -0.44 3.77 18.33
CA THR A 117 -1.07 4.25 19.56
C THR A 117 -0.81 5.74 19.78
N GLU A 118 0.43 6.19 19.54
CA GLU A 118 0.84 7.59 19.72
C GLU A 118 0.32 8.50 18.59
N ASN A 119 0.12 7.94 17.38
CA ASN A 119 -0.27 8.67 16.19
C ASN A 119 -1.51 8.04 15.53
N PRO A 120 -2.73 8.23 16.08
CA PRO A 120 -3.96 7.69 15.51
C PRO A 120 -4.15 8.10 14.04
N PRO A 121 -4.08 7.17 13.08
CA PRO A 121 -4.03 7.55 11.67
C PRO A 121 -5.41 7.85 11.08
N GLY A 122 -5.48 8.88 10.22
CA GLY A 122 -6.69 9.20 9.43
C GLY A 122 -6.87 8.37 8.16
N THR A 123 -5.93 7.48 7.84
CA THR A 123 -5.94 6.62 6.65
C THR A 123 -5.49 5.21 6.99
N LYS A 124 -5.94 4.24 6.19
CA LYS A 124 -5.53 2.83 6.29
C LYS A 124 -4.09 2.59 5.82
N TYR A 125 -3.59 3.41 4.91
CA TYR A 125 -2.32 3.20 4.22
C TYR A 125 -1.26 4.17 4.75
N LEU A 126 -0.18 3.63 5.33
CA LEU A 126 0.73 4.39 6.18
C LEU A 126 2.19 4.10 5.85
N THR A 127 3.02 5.14 5.99
CA THR A 127 4.48 5.03 5.99
C THR A 127 4.99 5.64 7.28
N MET A 128 5.72 4.85 8.06
CA MET A 128 6.39 5.31 9.28
C MET A 128 7.78 5.83 8.92
N ALA A 129 8.04 7.09 9.24
CA ALA A 129 9.40 7.65 9.29
C ALA A 129 10.02 7.35 10.67
N ASP A 130 11.35 7.33 10.75
CA ASP A 130 12.06 7.21 12.05
C ASP A 130 11.87 8.45 12.93
#